data_AF-A0A7J2KJL6-F1
#
_entry.id   AF-A0A7J2KJL6-F1
#
_cell.length_a   1.000
_cell.length_b   1.000
_cell.length_c   1.000
_cell.angle_alpha   90.00
_cell.angle_beta   90.00
_cell.angle_gamma   90.00
#
_symmetry.space_group_name_H-M   'P 1'
#
loop_
_entity.id
_entity.type
_entity.pdbx_description
1 polymer ?
#
loop_
_entity_poly.entity_id
_entity_poly.type
_entity_poly.pdbx_seq_one_letter_code
_entity_poly.pdbx_strand_id
1 'polypeptide(L)'
;MDNLIIFYDNNHITIEGKTSLAYSDDVQKRFESLHWNVLHVNDVNNLGELETAIKEAQYEKNKPTLIITNTVIGFGSPNKHNTSGVHGSPLGEEEVKQTKQNFGWDPEKKFYVPEEVYNHFNEVKAKGEEFENKWNELFEKYKTEFPNDAELFNKVMNGDFSSDWISKLPEFKNYGEVIATRAASGKVINAIKDSLPTLIGGSAEIGRAH
;
A
#
# COMPACT_ATOMS: atom_id res chain seq x y z
N MET A 1 11.96 -6.18 -4.66
CA MET A 1 10.85 -5.36 -4.11
C MET A 1 10.65 -5.77 -2.66
N ASP A 2 11.70 -5.62 -1.86
CA ASP A 2 11.79 -6.07 -0.48
C ASP A 2 11.22 -5.08 0.53
N ASN A 3 11.00 -3.84 0.12
CA ASN A 3 10.27 -2.84 0.90
C ASN A 3 8.73 -2.97 0.81
N LEU A 4 8.20 -4.05 0.20
CA LEU A 4 6.76 -4.32 0.16
C LEU A 4 6.41 -5.38 1.19
N ILE A 5 5.55 -5.01 2.14
CA ILE A 5 4.99 -5.90 3.16
C ILE A 5 3.46 -5.83 3.04
N ILE A 6 2.82 -6.98 2.83
CA ILE A 6 1.36 -7.10 2.74
C ILE A 6 0.84 -7.89 3.94
N PHE A 7 -0.23 -7.41 4.56
CA PHE A 7 -1.00 -8.18 5.54
C PHE A 7 -2.20 -8.82 4.84
N TYR A 8 -2.32 -10.13 4.98
CA TYR A 8 -3.48 -10.90 4.51
C TYR A 8 -4.36 -11.25 5.70
N ASP A 9 -5.49 -10.54 5.82
CA ASP A 9 -6.52 -10.81 6.83
C ASP A 9 -7.20 -12.16 6.56
N ASN A 10 -6.68 -13.21 7.18
CA ASN A 10 -7.20 -14.56 7.07
C ASN A 10 -8.27 -14.81 8.15
N ASN A 11 -9.47 -14.29 7.91
CA ASN A 11 -10.61 -14.42 8.82
C ASN A 11 -11.60 -15.54 8.43
N HIS A 12 -11.35 -16.24 7.32
CA HIS A 12 -12.15 -17.34 6.78
C HIS A 12 -13.61 -17.01 6.41
N ILE A 13 -13.98 -15.73 6.29
CA ILE A 13 -15.34 -15.29 5.97
C ILE A 13 -15.36 -14.38 4.74
N THR A 14 -16.40 -14.54 3.93
CA THR A 14 -16.76 -13.69 2.79
C THR A 14 -18.22 -13.25 2.95
N ILE A 15 -18.73 -12.45 2.01
CA ILE A 15 -20.15 -12.03 1.98
C ILE A 15 -21.10 -13.24 2.03
N GLU A 16 -20.79 -14.32 1.33
CA GLU A 16 -21.64 -15.52 1.20
C GLU A 16 -21.40 -16.56 2.31
N GLY A 17 -20.59 -16.23 3.33
CA GLY A 17 -20.26 -17.16 4.41
C GLY A 17 -18.80 -17.60 4.39
N LYS A 18 -18.54 -18.84 4.81
CA LYS A 18 -17.17 -19.37 4.94
C LYS A 18 -16.44 -19.37 3.61
N THR A 19 -15.16 -18.97 3.61
CA THR A 19 -14.30 -19.01 2.40
C THR A 19 -14.30 -20.40 1.76
N SER A 20 -14.37 -21.48 2.55
CA SER A 20 -14.39 -22.87 2.07
C SER A 20 -15.53 -23.19 1.09
N LEU A 21 -16.56 -22.35 0.99
CA LEU A 21 -17.64 -22.52 0.01
C LEU A 21 -17.17 -22.25 -1.43
N ALA A 22 -16.17 -21.39 -1.61
CA ALA A 22 -15.73 -20.93 -2.94
C ALA A 22 -14.20 -20.76 -3.08
N TYR A 23 -13.43 -20.92 -2.01
CA TYR A 23 -12.00 -20.69 -1.95
C TYR A 23 -11.31 -21.80 -1.16
N SER A 24 -10.42 -22.54 -1.85
CA SER A 24 -9.64 -23.67 -1.32
C SER A 24 -8.14 -23.55 -1.63
N ASP A 25 -7.72 -22.38 -2.10
CA ASP A 25 -6.33 -22.08 -2.45
C ASP A 25 -5.46 -22.00 -1.18
N ASP A 26 -4.23 -22.50 -1.31
CA ASP A 26 -3.21 -22.42 -0.27
C ASP A 26 -2.40 -21.14 -0.52
N VAL A 27 -2.86 -20.05 0.09
CA VAL A 27 -2.27 -18.71 -0.07
C VAL A 27 -0.77 -18.75 0.20
N GLN A 28 -0.34 -19.43 1.26
CA GLN A 28 1.07 -19.55 1.60
C GLN A 28 1.84 -20.17 0.43
N LYS A 29 1.46 -21.37 -0.03
CA LYS A 29 2.16 -22.04 -1.12
C LYS A 29 2.14 -21.25 -2.42
N ARG A 30 1.02 -20.57 -2.73
CA ARG A 30 0.92 -19.72 -3.92
C ARG A 30 1.94 -18.59 -3.86
N PHE A 31 2.07 -17.89 -2.72
CA PHE A 31 3.03 -16.80 -2.59
C PHE A 31 4.48 -17.27 -2.49
N GLU A 32 4.75 -18.40 -1.83
CA GLU A 32 6.06 -19.06 -1.85
C GLU A 32 6.49 -19.41 -3.29
N SER A 33 5.55 -19.90 -4.12
CA SER A 33 5.82 -20.19 -5.54
C SER A 33 6.15 -18.95 -6.38
N LEU A 34 5.71 -17.76 -5.93
CA LEU A 34 6.04 -16.46 -6.51
C LEU A 34 7.34 -15.86 -5.92
N HIS A 35 8.08 -16.64 -5.13
CA HIS A 35 9.30 -16.22 -4.42
C HIS A 35 9.09 -15.11 -3.39
N TRP A 36 7.94 -15.07 -2.74
CA TRP A 36 7.71 -14.17 -1.60
C TRP A 36 8.28 -14.77 -0.32
N ASN A 37 8.64 -13.90 0.62
CA ASN A 37 8.76 -14.28 2.02
C ASN A 37 7.34 -14.39 2.60
N VAL A 38 7.01 -15.49 3.27
CA VAL A 38 5.68 -15.69 3.86
C VAL A 38 5.82 -15.95 5.35
N LEU A 39 5.19 -15.07 6.14
CA LEU A 39 5.17 -15.11 7.60
C LEU A 39 3.74 -15.32 8.10
N HIS A 40 3.61 -15.80 9.33
CA HIS A 40 2.31 -16.06 9.96
C HIS A 40 2.21 -15.35 11.31
N VAL A 41 1.02 -14.82 11.57
CA VAL A 41 0.60 -14.34 12.89
C VAL A 41 -0.68 -15.11 13.24
N ASN A 42 -0.59 -15.98 14.25
CA ASN A 42 -1.67 -16.90 14.62
C ASN A 42 -2.86 -16.21 15.29
N ASP A 43 -2.61 -15.12 16.00
CA ASP A 43 -3.64 -14.24 16.56
C ASP A 43 -3.16 -12.79 16.45
N VAL A 44 -3.85 -11.97 15.66
CA VAL A 44 -3.49 -10.56 15.47
C VAL A 44 -3.57 -9.74 16.77
N ASN A 45 -4.30 -10.21 17.79
CA ASN A 45 -4.36 -9.57 19.10
C ASN A 45 -3.10 -9.83 19.94
N ASN A 46 -2.25 -10.79 19.55
CA ASN A 46 -0.92 -10.96 20.11
C ASN A 46 0.05 -9.94 19.48
N LEU A 47 0.08 -8.74 20.05
CA LEU A 47 0.90 -7.64 19.53
C LEU A 47 2.40 -7.97 19.48
N GLY A 48 2.91 -8.85 20.35
CA GLY A 48 4.30 -9.27 20.31
C GLY A 48 4.63 -10.19 19.12
N GLU A 49 3.72 -11.09 18.77
CA GLU A 49 3.84 -11.93 17.57
C GLU A 49 3.76 -11.06 16.30
N LEU A 50 2.81 -10.13 16.26
CA LEU A 50 2.68 -9.18 15.15
C LEU A 50 3.93 -8.30 14.99
N GLU A 51 4.47 -7.74 16.08
CA GLU A 51 5.68 -6.93 16.04
C GLU A 51 6.90 -7.75 15.57
N THR A 52 7.00 -9.00 16.00
CA THR A 52 8.08 -9.91 15.57
C THR A 52 8.02 -10.16 14.07
N ALA A 53 6.83 -10.49 13.53
CA ALA A 53 6.63 -10.72 12.11
C ALA A 53 6.93 -9.47 11.27
N ILE A 54 6.54 -8.27 11.74
CA ILE A 54 6.84 -7.00 11.06
C ILE A 54 8.35 -6.77 11.00
N LYS A 55 9.06 -6.98 12.12
CA LYS A 55 10.53 -6.81 12.15
C LYS A 55 11.21 -7.79 11.22
N GLU A 56 10.80 -9.06 11.23
CA GLU A 56 11.34 -10.08 10.33
C GLU A 56 11.11 -9.70 8.86
N ALA A 57 9.92 -9.23 8.51
CA ALA A 57 9.61 -8.73 7.18
C ALA A 57 10.47 -7.53 6.76
N GLN A 58 10.80 -6.63 7.69
CA GLN A 58 11.69 -5.47 7.42
C GLN A 58 13.18 -5.89 7.26
N TYR A 59 13.58 -6.99 7.90
CA TYR A 59 14.92 -7.54 7.75
C TYR A 59 15.10 -8.37 6.47
N GLU A 60 14.01 -8.92 5.91
CA GLU A 60 14.07 -9.63 4.63
C GLU A 60 14.67 -8.75 3.53
N LYS A 61 15.55 -9.35 2.75
CA LYS A 61 16.21 -8.71 1.62
C LYS A 61 15.86 -9.45 0.35
N ASN A 62 15.69 -8.71 -0.73
CA ASN A 62 15.42 -9.20 -2.08
C ASN A 62 13.98 -9.68 -2.37
N LYS A 63 13.18 -10.06 -1.37
CA LYS A 63 11.79 -10.54 -1.58
C LYS A 63 10.74 -9.63 -0.94
N PRO A 64 9.58 -9.42 -1.59
CA PRO A 64 8.41 -8.89 -0.90
C PRO A 64 7.93 -9.88 0.18
N THR A 65 7.29 -9.37 1.23
CA THR A 65 6.77 -10.19 2.32
C THR A 65 5.24 -10.20 2.35
N LEU A 66 4.66 -11.38 2.50
CA LEU A 66 3.27 -11.58 2.87
C LEU A 66 3.22 -12.03 4.34
N ILE A 67 2.49 -11.31 5.18
CA ILE A 67 2.18 -11.72 6.55
C ILE A 67 0.73 -12.18 6.58
N ILE A 68 0.50 -13.48 6.74
CA ILE A 68 -0.83 -14.07 6.90
C ILE A 68 -1.24 -13.88 8.37
N THR A 69 -2.18 -12.97 8.59
CA THR A 69 -2.70 -12.64 9.92
C THR A 69 -4.03 -13.33 10.13
N ASN A 70 -4.09 -14.28 11.06
CA ASN A 70 -5.33 -14.92 11.43
C ASN A 70 -6.13 -13.98 12.35
N THR A 71 -7.36 -13.72 11.97
CA THR A 71 -8.27 -12.85 12.73
C THR A 71 -9.65 -13.48 12.85
N VAL A 72 -10.48 -12.91 13.72
CA VAL A 72 -11.91 -13.22 13.78
C VAL A 72 -12.67 -12.00 13.30
N ILE A 73 -13.38 -12.11 12.17
CA ILE A 73 -14.19 -11.00 11.67
C ILE A 73 -15.25 -10.60 12.72
N GLY A 74 -15.40 -9.30 12.97
CA GLY A 74 -16.30 -8.80 14.01
C GLY A 74 -15.90 -9.19 15.43
N PHE A 75 -14.60 -9.44 15.68
CA PHE A 75 -14.06 -9.79 16.99
C PHE A 75 -14.69 -8.96 18.13
N GLY A 76 -15.10 -9.64 19.19
CA GLY A 76 -15.74 -9.05 20.35
C GLY A 76 -17.26 -8.87 20.27
N SER A 77 -17.86 -8.98 19.08
CA SER A 77 -19.33 -9.02 18.92
C SER A 77 -19.86 -10.39 19.36
N PRO A 78 -20.59 -10.48 20.50
CA PRO A 78 -20.90 -11.79 21.10
C PRO A 78 -21.73 -12.73 20.21
N ASN A 79 -22.65 -12.18 19.41
CA ASN A 79 -23.56 -12.99 18.58
C ASN A 79 -23.21 -12.93 17.08
N LYS A 80 -22.43 -11.94 16.63
CA LYS A 80 -22.14 -11.75 15.21
C LYS A 80 -20.68 -11.96 14.80
N HIS A 81 -19.74 -12.11 15.72
CA HIS A 81 -18.36 -12.45 15.35
C HIS A 81 -18.30 -13.75 14.54
N ASN A 82 -17.34 -13.88 13.64
CA ASN A 82 -17.15 -15.07 12.80
C ASN A 82 -18.37 -15.43 11.90
N THR A 83 -19.20 -14.44 11.55
CA THR A 83 -20.34 -14.62 10.63
C THR A 83 -20.20 -13.73 9.40
N SER A 84 -20.81 -14.08 8.27
CA SER A 84 -20.85 -13.17 7.12
C SER A 84 -21.71 -11.92 7.38
N GLY A 85 -22.70 -12.04 8.26
CA GLY A 85 -23.61 -10.94 8.62
C GLY A 85 -22.92 -9.73 9.25
N VAL A 86 -21.75 -9.91 9.88
CA VAL A 86 -20.96 -8.78 10.44
C VAL A 86 -20.16 -8.03 9.38
N HIS A 87 -19.97 -8.59 8.18
CA HIS A 87 -19.12 -8.00 7.15
C HIS A 87 -19.70 -6.71 6.54
N GLY A 88 -20.97 -6.76 6.13
CA GLY A 88 -21.57 -5.74 5.25
C GLY A 88 -22.80 -5.05 5.82
N SER A 89 -23.08 -5.19 7.12
CA SER A 89 -24.31 -4.66 7.72
C SER A 89 -24.06 -4.11 9.13
N PRO A 90 -24.81 -3.08 9.56
CA PRO A 90 -24.76 -2.62 10.94
C PRO A 90 -24.97 -3.77 11.93
N LEU A 91 -24.22 -3.75 13.03
CA LEU A 91 -24.38 -4.72 14.11
C LEU A 91 -25.79 -4.69 14.72
N GLY A 92 -26.44 -3.52 14.72
CA GLY A 92 -27.69 -3.27 15.44
C GLY A 92 -27.43 -2.75 16.85
N GLU A 93 -28.35 -1.95 17.39
CA GLU A 93 -28.09 -1.21 18.63
C GLU A 93 -27.78 -2.13 19.82
N GLU A 94 -28.52 -3.24 19.96
CA GLU A 94 -28.29 -4.20 21.04
C GLU A 94 -26.93 -4.87 20.95
N GLU A 95 -26.55 -5.35 19.76
CA GLU A 95 -25.25 -5.97 19.53
C GLU A 95 -24.10 -5.00 19.78
N VAL A 96 -24.27 -3.71 19.42
CA VAL A 96 -23.28 -2.65 19.73
C VAL A 96 -23.11 -2.48 21.24
N LYS A 97 -24.20 -2.45 22.01
CA LYS A 97 -24.14 -2.35 23.49
C LYS A 97 -23.41 -3.54 24.08
N GLN A 98 -23.74 -4.75 23.63
CA GLN A 98 -23.11 -5.98 24.10
C GLN A 98 -21.62 -6.05 23.73
N THR A 99 -21.27 -5.64 22.51
CA THR A 99 -19.86 -5.57 22.07
C THR A 99 -19.05 -4.60 22.95
N LYS A 100 -19.61 -3.43 23.25
CA LYS A 100 -18.96 -2.48 24.17
C LYS A 100 -18.77 -3.06 25.56
N GLN A 101 -19.81 -3.67 26.12
CA GLN A 101 -19.74 -4.34 27.42
C GLN A 101 -18.67 -5.44 27.45
N ASN A 102 -18.57 -6.23 26.37
CA ASN A 102 -17.54 -7.27 26.23
C ASN A 102 -16.12 -6.70 26.27
N PHE A 103 -15.92 -5.47 25.80
CA PHE A 103 -14.65 -4.75 25.88
C PHE A 103 -14.50 -3.88 27.14
N GLY A 104 -15.47 -3.88 28.06
CA GLY A 104 -15.46 -3.03 29.25
C GLY A 104 -15.79 -1.55 29.00
N TRP A 105 -16.41 -1.24 27.87
CA TRP A 105 -16.82 0.13 27.50
C TRP A 105 -18.25 0.45 27.96
N ASP A 106 -18.52 1.74 28.16
CA ASP A 106 -19.86 2.26 28.44
C ASP A 106 -20.79 2.05 27.23
N PRO A 107 -21.87 1.23 27.36
CA PRO A 107 -22.74 0.89 26.25
C PRO A 107 -23.50 2.09 25.67
N GLU A 108 -23.74 3.14 26.46
CA GLU A 108 -24.58 4.28 26.07
C GLU A 108 -23.80 5.36 25.31
N LYS A 109 -22.48 5.48 25.55
CA LYS A 109 -21.65 6.46 24.87
C LYS A 109 -21.49 6.14 23.39
N LYS A 110 -21.75 7.11 22.51
CA LYS A 110 -21.53 7.01 21.05
C LYS A 110 -20.39 7.92 20.64
N PHE A 111 -19.52 7.46 19.73
CA PHE A 111 -18.34 8.20 19.25
C PHE A 111 -17.42 8.72 20.37
N TYR A 112 -17.40 8.04 21.51
CA TYR A 112 -16.55 8.41 22.63
C TYR A 112 -15.12 7.94 22.40
N VAL A 113 -14.17 8.85 22.57
CA VAL A 113 -12.73 8.59 22.49
C VAL A 113 -12.13 9.05 23.83
N PRO A 114 -11.53 8.14 24.62
CA PRO A 114 -10.85 8.49 25.86
C PRO A 114 -9.66 9.43 25.64
N GLU A 115 -9.33 10.25 26.64
CA GLU A 115 -8.24 11.22 26.54
C GLU A 115 -6.88 10.53 26.37
N GLU A 116 -6.68 9.37 27.01
CA GLU A 116 -5.46 8.58 26.86
C GLU A 116 -5.19 8.15 25.41
N VAL A 117 -6.23 7.95 24.60
CA VAL A 117 -6.07 7.63 23.17
C VAL A 117 -5.51 8.85 22.43
N TYR A 118 -6.05 10.05 22.66
CA TYR A 118 -5.51 11.28 22.06
C TYR A 118 -4.05 11.51 22.48
N ASN A 119 -3.74 11.32 23.77
CA ASN A 119 -2.38 11.47 24.28
C ASN A 119 -1.41 10.49 23.60
N HIS A 120 -1.81 9.22 23.47
CA HIS A 120 -1.00 8.22 22.77
C HIS A 120 -0.75 8.59 21.29
N PHE A 121 -1.78 9.03 20.56
CA PHE A 121 -1.62 9.42 19.15
C PHE A 121 -0.85 10.75 18.98
N ASN A 122 -0.88 11.65 19.97
CA ASN A 122 -0.02 12.84 19.98
C ASN A 122 1.46 12.46 20.07
N GLU A 123 1.83 11.40 20.81
CA GLU A 123 3.21 10.89 20.81
C GLU A 123 3.61 10.34 19.44
N VAL A 124 2.69 9.67 18.73
CA VAL A 124 2.93 9.19 17.35
C VAL A 124 3.17 10.38 16.42
N LYS A 125 2.36 11.44 16.53
CA LYS A 125 2.56 12.68 15.76
C LYS A 125 3.93 13.29 16.01
N ALA A 126 4.33 13.44 17.27
CA ALA A 126 5.63 14.01 17.63
C ALA A 126 6.81 13.18 17.07
N LYS A 127 6.71 11.84 17.09
CA LYS A 127 7.70 10.96 16.45
C LYS A 127 7.74 11.15 14.92
N GLY A 128 6.58 11.32 14.29
CA GLY A 128 6.48 11.62 12.86
C GLY A 128 7.18 12.93 12.48
N GLU A 129 6.92 14.00 13.24
CA GLU A 129 7.60 15.29 13.08
C GLU A 129 9.12 15.17 13.25
N GLU A 130 9.59 14.36 14.21
CA GLU A 130 11.01 14.09 14.38
C GLU A 130 11.63 13.37 13.17
N PHE A 131 10.95 12.34 12.63
CA PHE A 131 11.43 11.65 11.43
C PHE A 131 11.46 12.54 10.19
N GLU A 132 10.45 13.39 10.02
CA GLU A 132 10.40 14.36 8.93
C GLU A 132 11.52 15.40 9.05
N ASN A 133 11.76 15.94 10.25
CA ASN A 133 12.87 16.87 10.49
C ASN A 133 14.22 16.24 10.16
N LYS A 134 14.46 15.00 10.60
CA LYS A 134 15.68 14.25 10.26
C LYS A 134 15.82 14.03 8.75
N TRP A 135 14.71 13.74 8.06
CA TRP A 135 14.71 13.61 6.60
C TRP A 135 15.04 14.94 5.91
N ASN A 136 14.46 16.05 6.38
CA ASN A 136 14.75 17.38 5.85
C ASN A 136 16.23 17.76 6.05
N GLU A 137 16.80 17.50 7.22
CA GLU A 137 18.23 17.72 7.48
C GLU A 137 19.13 16.86 6.58
N LEU A 138 18.74 15.60 6.33
CA LEU A 138 19.43 14.72 5.40
C LEU A 138 19.34 15.27 3.97
N PHE A 139 18.17 15.75 3.56
CA PHE A 139 17.95 16.31 2.23
C PHE A 139 18.71 17.63 2.01
N GLU A 140 18.88 18.47 3.02
CA GLU A 140 19.75 19.67 2.93
C GLU A 140 21.22 19.30 2.69
N LYS A 141 21.72 18.24 3.34
CA LYS A 141 23.06 17.71 3.06
C LYS A 141 23.15 17.16 1.63
N TYR A 142 22.13 16.41 1.22
CA TYR A 142 22.02 15.86 -0.13
C TYR A 142 22.06 16.95 -1.21
N LYS A 143 21.39 18.08 -1.02
CA LYS A 143 21.46 19.24 -1.93
C LYS A 143 22.87 19.76 -2.15
N THR A 144 23.72 19.72 -1.12
CA THR A 144 25.11 20.20 -1.21
C THR A 144 25.99 19.21 -1.96
N GLU A 145 25.79 17.91 -1.74
CA GLU A 145 26.58 16.84 -2.36
C GLU A 145 26.13 16.54 -3.81
N PHE A 146 24.83 16.62 -4.09
CA PHE A 146 24.20 16.29 -5.37
C PHE A 146 23.23 17.40 -5.83
N PRO A 147 23.73 18.61 -6.16
CA PRO A 147 22.88 19.78 -6.44
C PRO A 147 21.93 19.57 -7.62
N ASN A 148 22.39 18.95 -8.71
CA ASN A 148 21.57 18.71 -9.90
C ASN A 148 20.43 17.71 -9.62
N ASP A 149 20.73 16.62 -8.90
CA ASP A 149 19.72 15.60 -8.57
C ASP A 149 18.70 16.14 -7.57
N ALA A 150 19.13 16.99 -6.63
CA ALA A 150 18.24 17.63 -5.68
C ALA A 150 17.33 18.67 -6.37
N GLU A 151 17.83 19.43 -7.34
CA GLU A 151 16.99 20.31 -8.17
C GLU A 151 15.94 19.50 -8.92
N LEU A 152 16.35 18.40 -9.56
CA LEU A 152 15.42 17.50 -10.26
C LEU A 152 14.38 16.92 -9.30
N PHE A 153 14.78 16.41 -8.14
CA PHE A 153 13.87 15.90 -7.12
C PHE A 153 12.83 16.95 -6.73
N ASN A 154 13.25 18.19 -6.43
CA ASN A 154 12.33 19.26 -6.05
C ASN A 154 11.36 19.61 -7.18
N LYS A 155 11.83 19.69 -8.42
CA LYS A 155 10.96 19.91 -9.59
C LYS A 155 9.88 18.83 -9.69
N VAL A 156 10.29 17.56 -9.65
CA VAL A 156 9.38 16.42 -9.74
C VAL A 156 8.36 16.40 -8.60
N MET A 157 8.81 16.60 -7.36
CA MET A 157 7.92 16.61 -6.20
C MET A 157 6.93 17.77 -6.18
N ASN A 158 7.26 18.89 -6.86
CA ASN A 158 6.36 20.03 -7.05
C ASN A 158 5.50 19.93 -8.32
N GLY A 159 5.62 18.83 -9.09
CA GLY A 159 4.91 18.66 -10.36
C GLY A 159 5.42 19.56 -11.50
N ASP A 160 6.65 20.08 -11.39
CA ASP A 160 7.34 20.76 -12.48
C ASP A 160 8.15 19.75 -13.29
N PHE A 161 7.69 19.48 -14.51
CA PHE A 161 8.29 18.50 -15.41
C PHE A 161 9.06 19.13 -16.58
N SER A 162 9.32 20.44 -16.52
CA SER A 162 9.83 21.26 -17.61
C SER A 162 8.94 21.28 -18.87
N SER A 163 9.25 22.18 -19.80
CA SER A 163 8.64 22.23 -21.14
C SER A 163 9.59 21.80 -22.25
N ASP A 164 10.83 21.40 -21.92
CA ASP A 164 11.88 21.10 -22.88
C ASP A 164 11.50 19.95 -23.81
N TRP A 165 10.74 18.98 -23.30
CA TRP A 165 10.22 17.85 -24.06
C TRP A 165 9.30 18.26 -25.21
N ILE A 166 8.59 19.39 -25.11
CA ILE A 166 7.71 19.89 -26.18
C ILE A 166 8.52 20.18 -27.44
N SER A 167 9.71 20.77 -27.29
CA SER A 167 10.61 21.07 -28.41
C SER A 167 11.20 19.82 -29.08
N LYS A 168 11.11 18.66 -28.42
CA LYS A 168 11.61 17.38 -28.92
C LYS A 168 10.56 16.58 -29.66
N LEU A 169 9.29 16.99 -29.62
CA LEU A 169 8.21 16.28 -30.29
C LEU A 169 8.45 16.22 -31.81
N PRO A 170 8.34 15.04 -32.44
CA PRO A 170 8.48 14.91 -33.88
C PRO A 170 7.31 15.57 -34.61
N GLU A 171 7.60 16.21 -35.73
CA GLU A 171 6.58 16.74 -36.65
C GLU A 171 6.31 15.74 -37.78
N PHE A 172 5.03 15.41 -38.02
CA PHE A 172 4.61 14.49 -39.07
C PHE A 172 4.06 15.27 -40.27
N LYS A 173 4.96 15.78 -41.12
CA LYS A 173 4.63 16.72 -42.21
C LYS A 173 4.28 16.06 -43.55
N ASN A 174 4.66 14.80 -43.76
CA ASN A 174 4.42 14.11 -45.03
C ASN A 174 3.04 13.44 -45.03
N TYR A 175 2.03 14.14 -45.53
CA TYR A 175 0.66 13.64 -45.61
C TYR A 175 0.48 12.41 -46.52
N GLY A 176 1.48 12.04 -47.33
CA GLY A 176 1.49 10.81 -48.14
C GLY A 176 2.14 9.60 -47.46
N GLU A 177 2.79 9.78 -46.31
CA GLU A 177 3.39 8.68 -45.54
C GLU A 177 2.32 8.01 -44.65
N VAL A 178 2.08 6.72 -44.88
CA VAL A 178 1.16 5.94 -44.02
C VAL A 178 1.94 5.41 -42.83
N ILE A 179 1.74 6.05 -41.67
CA ILE A 179 2.28 5.58 -40.39
C ILE A 179 1.16 5.08 -39.47
N ALA A 180 1.35 3.88 -38.91
CA ALA A 180 0.47 3.39 -37.85
C ALA A 180 0.64 4.24 -36.58
N THR A 181 -0.45 4.55 -35.89
CA THR A 181 -0.43 5.39 -34.68
C THR A 181 0.44 4.82 -33.56
N ARG A 182 0.58 3.49 -33.45
CA ARG A 182 1.54 2.84 -32.53
C ARG A 182 2.99 3.23 -32.82
N ALA A 183 3.38 3.25 -34.09
CA ALA A 183 4.72 3.61 -34.51
C ALA A 183 4.96 5.12 -34.33
N ALA A 184 3.92 5.94 -34.53
CA ALA A 184 3.96 7.36 -34.19
C ALA A 184 4.16 7.58 -32.68
N SER A 185 3.45 6.82 -31.83
CA SER A 185 3.64 6.83 -30.37
C SER A 185 5.06 6.42 -29.97
N GLY A 186 5.61 5.36 -30.56
CA GLY A 186 6.99 4.94 -30.34
C GLY A 186 8.01 6.02 -30.74
N LYS A 187 7.78 6.73 -31.86
CA LYS A 187 8.60 7.89 -32.26
C LYS A 187 8.53 9.03 -31.23
N VAL A 188 7.34 9.35 -30.72
CA VAL A 188 7.16 10.40 -29.69
C VAL A 188 7.86 10.02 -28.38
N ILE A 189 7.61 8.81 -27.85
CA ILE A 189 8.22 8.33 -26.59
C ILE A 189 9.75 8.37 -26.68
N ASN A 190 10.32 7.87 -27.78
CA ASN A 190 11.77 7.90 -27.96
C ASN A 190 12.36 9.30 -28.09
N ALA A 191 11.59 10.26 -28.59
CA ALA A 191 12.05 11.64 -28.74
C ALA A 191 12.06 12.41 -27.40
N ILE A 192 11.14 12.09 -26.49
CA ILE A 192 10.99 12.83 -25.22
C ILE A 192 11.66 12.17 -24.01
N LYS A 193 12.03 10.88 -24.09
CA LYS A 193 12.55 10.13 -22.92
C LYS A 193 13.77 10.77 -22.25
N ASP A 194 14.65 11.41 -23.03
CA ASP A 194 15.88 12.01 -22.49
C ASP A 194 15.63 13.39 -21.86
N SER A 195 14.51 14.04 -22.19
CA SER A 195 14.10 15.35 -21.66
C SER A 195 13.04 15.26 -20.56
N LEU A 196 12.52 14.07 -20.27
CA LEU A 196 11.53 13.81 -19.24
C LEU A 196 11.99 12.63 -18.35
N PRO A 197 12.89 12.86 -17.38
CA PRO A 197 13.52 11.79 -16.58
C PRO A 197 12.53 11.01 -15.70
N THR A 198 11.30 11.52 -15.51
CA THR A 198 10.22 10.84 -14.81
C THR A 198 9.41 9.89 -15.69
N LEU A 199 9.68 9.86 -17.01
CA LEU A 199 9.01 8.97 -17.94
C LEU A 199 9.50 7.53 -17.74
N ILE A 200 8.72 6.78 -16.98
CA ILE A 200 8.89 5.34 -16.79
C ILE A 200 7.73 4.60 -17.44
N GLY A 201 8.00 3.44 -18.03
CA GLY A 201 6.96 2.68 -18.72
C GLY A 201 7.48 1.36 -19.26
N GLY A 202 6.55 0.59 -19.85
CA GLY A 202 6.84 -0.72 -20.40
C GLY A 202 5.64 -1.26 -21.16
N SER A 203 5.65 -2.57 -21.40
CA SER A 203 4.60 -3.29 -22.09
C SER A 203 4.35 -4.62 -21.39
N ALA A 204 3.10 -5.09 -21.40
CA ALA A 204 2.78 -6.44 -20.99
C ALA A 204 3.04 -7.39 -22.17
N GLU A 205 4.22 -8.00 -22.22
CA GLU A 205 4.65 -9.04 -23.18
C GLU A 205 4.89 -8.58 -24.64
N ILE A 206 4.40 -7.42 -25.07
CA ILE A 206 4.38 -7.03 -26.50
C ILE A 206 5.32 -5.86 -26.85
N GLY A 207 6.44 -5.70 -26.13
CA GLY A 207 7.35 -4.56 -26.29
C GLY A 207 7.90 -4.33 -27.71
N ARG A 208 8.01 -5.39 -28.54
CA ARG A 208 8.44 -5.29 -29.95
C ARG A 208 7.31 -5.00 -30.94
N ALA A 209 6.05 -5.05 -30.52
CA ALA A 209 4.89 -4.78 -31.36
C ALA A 209 4.51 -3.28 -31.39
N HIS A 210 5.30 -2.44 -30.71
CA HIS A 210 5.12 -1.00 -30.54
C HIS A 210 6.22 -0.19 -31.22
#